data_AF-A0A2S5XB74-F1
#
_entry.id   AF-A0A2S5XB74-F1
#
_cell.length_a   1.000
_cell.length_b   1.000
_cell.length_c   1.000
_cell.angle_alpha   90.00
_cell.angle_beta   90.00
_cell.angle_gamma   90.00
#
_symmetry.space_group_name_H-M   'P 1'
#
loop_
_entity.id
_entity.type
_entity.pdbx_description
1 polymer ?
#
loop_
_entity_poly.entity_id
_entity_poly.type
_entity_poly.pdbx_seq_one_letter_code
_entity_poly.pdbx_strand_id
1 'polypeptide(L)'
;MNALRSRTESSWTALRHRTEPIVLAMDVTAVFRAFGLIEQARTQREQLHEQAATARAADVDELAMLALHIAQLAQDDQRDYLAAFQRAAGTVFRENGILAPVHVIDSSGDTSGLFEYDNPFIERLARLARTHTPLPMTGKPAGAHPGCIAAWLIDAHLDYRSRALSALTQHREGQA
;
A
#
# COMPACT_ATOMS: atom_id res chain seq x y z
N MET A 1 -33.79 -23.98 1.29
CA MET A 1 -33.19 -22.68 1.68
C MET A 1 -32.55 -22.66 3.09
N ASN A 2 -32.65 -23.72 3.92
CA ASN A 2 -32.08 -23.72 5.29
C ASN A 2 -30.59 -24.12 5.42
N ALA A 3 -30.06 -24.96 4.53
CA ALA A 3 -28.70 -25.52 4.68
C ALA A 3 -27.56 -24.50 4.41
N LEU A 4 -27.81 -23.48 3.59
CA LEU A 4 -26.84 -22.41 3.32
C LEU A 4 -26.72 -21.44 4.51
N ARG A 5 -27.85 -21.10 5.16
CA ARG A 5 -27.86 -20.25 6.36
C ARG A 5 -27.18 -20.92 7.56
N SER A 6 -27.42 -22.22 7.78
CA SER A 6 -26.81 -22.94 8.90
C SER A 6 -25.28 -23.09 8.76
N ARG A 7 -24.76 -23.26 7.54
CA ARG A 7 -23.30 -23.29 7.28
C ARG A 7 -22.65 -21.94 7.53
N THR A 8 -23.28 -20.84 7.11
CA THR A 8 -22.74 -19.48 7.29
C THR A 8 -22.72 -19.05 8.76
N GLU A 9 -23.73 -19.43 9.53
CA GLU A 9 -23.85 -19.06 10.95
C GLU A 9 -22.89 -19.85 11.84
N SER A 10 -22.66 -21.12 11.50
CA SER A 10 -21.65 -21.96 12.15
C SER A 10 -20.22 -21.48 11.87
N SER A 11 -19.93 -21.05 10.63
CA SER A 11 -18.64 -20.46 10.23
C SER A 11 -18.33 -19.14 10.95
N TRP A 12 -19.32 -18.26 11.11
CA TRP A 12 -19.12 -17.00 11.85
C TRP A 12 -18.88 -17.26 13.34
N THR A 13 -19.67 -18.14 13.95
CA THR A 13 -19.51 -18.48 15.37
C THR A 13 -18.11 -19.06 15.63
N ALA A 14 -17.61 -19.94 14.75
CA ALA A 14 -16.26 -20.47 14.84
C ALA A 14 -15.17 -19.38 14.77
N LEU A 15 -15.32 -18.37 13.89
CA LEU A 15 -14.38 -17.26 13.79
C LEU A 15 -14.32 -16.39 15.06
N ARG A 16 -15.45 -16.18 15.75
CA ARG A 16 -15.47 -15.39 16.99
C ARG A 16 -14.71 -16.05 18.13
N HIS A 17 -14.67 -17.38 18.14
CA HIS A 17 -13.96 -18.17 19.15
C HIS A 17 -12.54 -18.57 18.71
N ARG A 18 -12.13 -18.23 17.48
CA ARG A 18 -10.77 -18.49 16.99
C ARG A 18 -9.76 -17.71 17.83
N THR A 19 -8.72 -18.42 18.28
CA THR A 19 -7.57 -17.85 18.99
C THR A 19 -6.31 -17.86 18.13
N GLU A 20 -6.22 -18.79 17.17
CA GLU A 20 -5.11 -18.85 16.22
C GLU A 20 -5.09 -17.63 15.30
N PRO A 21 -3.89 -17.11 14.97
CA PRO A 21 -3.80 -15.92 14.13
C PRO A 21 -4.47 -16.10 12.77
N ILE A 22 -5.11 -15.05 12.30
CA ILE A 22 -5.66 -14.93 10.96
C ILE A 22 -4.58 -14.32 10.07
N VAL A 23 -4.15 -15.05 9.05
CA VAL A 23 -3.17 -14.57 8.07
C VAL A 23 -3.90 -14.07 6.84
N LEU A 24 -3.65 -12.82 6.47
CA LEU A 24 -4.15 -12.19 5.26
C LEU A 24 -2.97 -11.96 4.31
N ALA A 25 -3.12 -12.34 3.04
CA ALA A 25 -2.19 -11.93 2.01
C ALA A 25 -2.65 -10.65 1.34
N MET A 26 -1.68 -9.80 0.99
CA MET A 26 -1.89 -8.62 0.18
C MET A 26 -0.80 -8.54 -0.88
N ASP A 27 -1.21 -8.53 -2.15
CA ASP A 27 -0.36 -8.10 -3.25
C ASP A 27 -0.32 -6.57 -3.26
N VAL A 28 0.62 -6.01 -2.50
CA VAL A 28 0.76 -4.54 -2.40
C VAL A 28 1.22 -3.95 -3.72
N THR A 29 2.00 -4.70 -4.51
CA THR A 29 2.43 -4.27 -5.84
C THR A 29 1.24 -4.08 -6.77
N ALA A 30 0.28 -5.02 -6.79
CA ALA A 30 -0.94 -4.89 -7.57
C ALA A 30 -1.82 -3.72 -7.11
N VAL A 31 -1.89 -3.48 -5.80
CA VAL A 31 -2.61 -2.30 -5.25
C VAL A 31 -1.96 -1.00 -5.73
N PHE A 32 -0.63 -0.87 -5.61
CA PHE A 32 0.10 0.31 -6.05
C PHE A 32 0.04 0.50 -7.57
N ARG A 33 0.03 -0.60 -8.33
CA ARG A 33 -0.20 -0.58 -9.78
C ARG A 33 -1.59 -0.04 -10.11
N ALA A 34 -2.63 -0.49 -9.41
CA ALA A 34 -3.99 0.00 -9.58
C ALA A 34 -4.12 1.50 -9.23
N PHE A 35 -3.33 1.99 -8.28
CA PHE A 35 -3.23 3.42 -7.97
C PHE A 35 -2.39 4.23 -8.96
N GLY A 36 -1.70 3.58 -9.91
CA GLY A 36 -0.79 4.22 -10.87
C GLY A 36 0.59 4.58 -10.28
N LEU A 37 0.85 4.22 -9.02
CA LEU A 37 2.06 4.64 -8.30
C LEU A 37 3.34 3.95 -8.79
N ILE A 38 3.23 2.69 -9.22
CA ILE A 38 4.36 1.96 -9.80
C ILE A 38 4.84 2.63 -11.08
N GLU A 39 3.90 2.94 -11.98
CA GLU A 39 4.24 3.58 -13.25
C GLU A 39 4.71 5.03 -13.05
N GLN A 40 4.13 5.75 -12.09
CA GLN A 40 4.60 7.09 -11.72
C GLN A 40 6.05 7.07 -11.24
N ALA A 41 6.42 6.23 -10.27
CA ALA A 41 7.78 6.14 -9.74
C ALA A 41 8.78 5.77 -10.85
N ARG A 42 8.41 4.80 -11.70
CA ARG A 42 9.22 4.36 -12.84
C ARG A 42 9.45 5.51 -13.83
N THR A 43 8.37 6.15 -14.27
CA THR A 43 8.41 7.25 -15.26
C THR A 43 9.22 8.42 -14.75
N GLN A 44 9.04 8.82 -13.49
CA GLN A 44 9.79 9.93 -12.91
C GLN A 44 11.29 9.63 -12.83
N ARG A 45 11.68 8.39 -12.53
CA ARG A 45 13.10 7.98 -12.57
C ARG A 45 13.65 7.96 -13.99
N GLU A 46 12.91 7.42 -14.96
CA GLU A 46 13.30 7.40 -16.36
C GLU A 46 13.56 8.82 -16.88
N GLN A 47 12.68 9.77 -16.56
CA GLN A 47 12.86 11.19 -16.88
C GLN A 47 14.13 11.79 -16.25
N LEU A 48 14.50 11.38 -15.04
CA LEU A 48 15.76 11.84 -14.41
C LEU A 48 16.99 11.25 -15.10
N HIS A 49 16.93 9.99 -15.52
CA HIS A 49 17.99 9.37 -16.31
C HIS A 49 18.17 10.06 -17.68
N GLU A 50 17.07 10.41 -18.34
CA GLU A 50 17.08 11.18 -19.59
C GLU A 50 17.65 12.59 -19.39
N GLN A 51 17.27 13.27 -18.31
CA GLN A 51 17.84 14.58 -17.95
C GLN A 51 19.35 14.48 -17.72
N ALA A 52 19.81 13.45 -17.00
CA ALA A 52 21.22 13.24 -16.72
C ALA A 52 22.06 13.04 -17.98
N ALA A 53 21.51 12.43 -19.04
CA ALA A 53 22.22 12.22 -20.31
C ALA A 53 22.60 13.52 -21.04
N THR A 54 21.91 14.64 -20.74
CA THR A 54 22.16 15.96 -21.34
C THR A 54 22.64 17.01 -20.33
N ALA A 55 22.77 16.63 -19.05
CA ALA A 55 23.16 17.51 -17.97
C ALA A 55 24.68 17.77 -17.94
N ARG A 56 25.09 18.82 -17.22
CA ARG A 56 26.51 19.03 -16.89
C ARG A 56 26.95 17.99 -15.87
N ALA A 57 28.23 17.63 -15.86
CA ALA A 57 28.76 16.61 -14.95
C ALA A 57 28.41 16.86 -13.46
N ALA A 58 28.42 18.12 -13.01
CA ALA A 58 28.08 18.48 -11.63
C ALA A 58 26.61 18.20 -11.26
N ASP A 59 25.70 18.18 -12.24
CA ASP A 59 24.27 17.99 -12.03
C ASP A 59 23.87 16.50 -12.14
N VAL A 60 24.72 15.65 -12.75
CA VAL A 60 24.46 14.22 -12.95
C VAL A 60 24.33 13.48 -11.62
N ASP A 61 25.22 13.75 -10.67
CA ASP A 61 25.21 13.09 -9.36
C ASP A 61 23.94 13.45 -8.57
N GLU A 62 23.49 14.71 -8.66
CA GLU A 62 22.25 15.14 -8.00
C GLU A 62 21.01 14.45 -8.59
N LEU A 63 20.93 14.34 -9.92
CA LEU A 63 19.85 13.63 -10.59
C LEU A 63 19.83 12.13 -10.26
N ALA A 64 21.01 11.51 -10.18
CA ALA A 64 21.15 10.11 -9.78
C ALA A 64 20.69 9.88 -8.34
N MET A 65 21.08 10.77 -7.40
CA MET A 65 20.63 10.73 -6.01
C MET A 65 19.11 10.90 -5.89
N LEU A 66 18.53 11.81 -6.68
CA LEU A 66 17.08 12.00 -6.71
C LEU A 66 16.34 10.74 -7.20
N ALA A 67 16.85 10.09 -8.26
CA ALA A 67 16.28 8.85 -8.78
C ALA A 67 16.35 7.69 -7.76
N LEU A 68 17.46 7.59 -7.01
CA LEU A 68 17.59 6.62 -5.92
C LEU A 68 16.59 6.89 -4.80
N HIS A 69 16.41 8.15 -4.42
CA HIS A 69 15.48 8.53 -3.35
C HIS A 69 14.02 8.27 -3.74
N ILE A 70 13.64 8.50 -5.00
CA ILE A 70 12.32 8.09 -5.53
C ILE A 70 12.11 6.58 -5.39
N ALA A 71 13.13 5.77 -5.71
CA ALA A 71 13.05 4.32 -5.57
C ALA A 71 12.81 3.90 -4.12
N GLN A 72 13.55 4.51 -3.20
CA GLN A 72 13.45 4.25 -1.77
C GLN A 72 12.07 4.61 -1.23
N LEU A 73 11.56 5.82 -1.54
CA LEU A 73 10.22 6.26 -1.15
C LEU A 73 9.14 5.30 -1.65
N ALA A 74 9.25 4.81 -2.89
CA ALA A 74 8.28 3.87 -3.45
C ALA A 74 8.26 2.51 -2.76
N GLN A 75 9.39 2.05 -2.22
CA GLN A 75 9.46 0.85 -1.39
C GLN A 75 8.92 1.10 0.02
N ASP A 76 9.30 2.23 0.62
CA ASP A 76 8.86 2.60 1.95
C ASP A 76 7.34 2.79 2.02
N ASP A 77 6.73 3.44 1.03
CA ASP A 77 5.29 3.62 0.99
C ASP A 77 4.52 2.30 0.84
N GLN A 78 5.06 1.32 0.11
CA GLN A 78 4.45 -0.02 0.03
C GLN A 78 4.48 -0.73 1.39
N ARG A 79 5.61 -0.66 2.09
CA ARG A 79 5.75 -1.19 3.46
C ARG A 79 4.79 -0.51 4.42
N ASP A 80 4.71 0.82 4.36
CA ASP A 80 3.85 1.62 5.23
C ASP A 80 2.36 1.36 4.96
N TYR A 81 1.99 1.13 3.70
CA TYR A 81 0.64 0.75 3.31
C TYR A 81 0.26 -0.64 3.83
N LEU A 82 1.15 -1.63 3.75
CA LEU A 82 0.92 -2.95 4.36
C LEU A 82 0.68 -2.85 5.87
N ALA A 83 1.49 -2.06 6.56
CA ALA A 83 1.31 -1.82 7.99
C ALA A 83 -0.02 -1.09 8.28
N ALA A 84 -0.43 -0.15 7.44
CA ALA A 84 -1.73 0.52 7.54
C ALA A 84 -2.90 -0.43 7.31
N PHE A 85 -2.80 -1.32 6.32
CA PHE A 85 -3.79 -2.35 6.06
C PHE A 85 -3.91 -3.32 7.24
N GLN A 86 -2.80 -3.76 7.84
CA GLN A 86 -2.85 -4.61 9.03
C GLN A 86 -3.60 -3.95 10.19
N ARG A 87 -3.36 -2.64 10.42
CA ARG A 87 -4.11 -1.89 11.44
C ARG A 87 -5.60 -1.80 11.11
N ALA A 88 -5.94 -1.48 9.86
CA ALA A 88 -7.32 -1.41 9.40
C ALA A 88 -8.03 -2.76 9.54
N ALA A 89 -7.38 -3.85 9.14
CA ALA A 89 -7.89 -5.21 9.28
C ALA A 89 -8.10 -5.58 10.75
N GLY A 90 -7.13 -5.35 11.62
CA GLY A 90 -7.29 -5.59 13.05
C GLY A 90 -8.46 -4.82 13.67
N THR A 91 -8.73 -3.59 13.21
CA THR A 91 -9.92 -2.83 13.65
C THR A 91 -11.21 -3.44 13.11
N VAL A 92 -11.31 -3.68 11.80
CA VAL A 92 -12.50 -4.26 11.17
C VAL A 92 -12.86 -5.62 11.76
N PHE A 93 -11.88 -6.50 12.00
CA PHE A 93 -12.13 -7.82 12.58
C PHE A 93 -12.65 -7.70 14.03
N ARG A 94 -12.06 -6.82 14.84
CA ARG A 94 -12.51 -6.56 16.21
C ARG A 94 -13.92 -5.99 16.26
N GLU A 95 -14.25 -5.03 15.40
CA GLU A 95 -15.59 -4.45 15.28
C GLU A 95 -16.65 -5.52 14.90
N ASN A 96 -16.23 -6.61 14.25
CA ASN A 96 -17.09 -7.74 13.89
C ASN A 96 -17.08 -8.89 14.93
N GLY A 97 -16.47 -8.65 16.10
CA GLY A 97 -16.43 -9.58 17.23
C GLY A 97 -15.38 -10.68 17.10
N ILE A 98 -14.40 -10.53 16.22
CA ILE A 98 -13.28 -11.48 16.06
C ILE A 98 -12.07 -10.91 16.78
N LEU A 99 -11.60 -11.62 17.81
CA LEU A 99 -10.50 -11.17 18.67
C LEU A 99 -9.15 -11.83 18.34
N ALA A 100 -9.14 -12.79 17.41
CA ALA A 100 -7.91 -13.42 16.94
C ALA A 100 -6.91 -12.36 16.40
N PRO A 101 -5.60 -12.51 16.66
CA PRO A 101 -4.60 -11.65 16.05
C PRO A 101 -4.67 -11.70 14.54
N VAL A 102 -4.52 -10.56 13.88
CA VAL A 102 -4.48 -10.47 12.41
C VAL A 102 -3.05 -10.14 11.99
N HIS A 103 -2.49 -10.98 11.11
CA HIS A 103 -1.20 -10.76 10.48
C HIS A 103 -1.39 -10.59 8.98
N VAL A 104 -0.73 -9.57 8.43
CA VAL A 104 -0.69 -9.36 6.98
C VAL A 104 0.68 -9.74 6.48
N ILE A 105 0.72 -10.50 5.40
CA ILE A 105 1.94 -10.79 4.65
C ILE A 105 1.87 -10.15 3.28
N ASP A 106 3.02 -9.72 2.78
CA ASP A 106 3.18 -9.32 1.39
C ASP A 106 3.21 -10.57 0.52
N SER A 107 2.27 -10.67 -0.42
CA SER A 107 2.25 -11.73 -1.44
C SER A 107 2.69 -11.22 -2.81
N SER A 108 3.26 -10.02 -2.89
CA SER A 108 3.82 -9.48 -4.13
C SER A 108 4.87 -10.44 -4.69
N GLY A 109 4.74 -10.80 -5.97
CA GLY A 109 5.65 -11.73 -6.64
C GLY A 109 5.33 -13.20 -6.40
N ASP A 110 4.36 -13.54 -5.55
CA ASP A 110 3.82 -14.89 -5.47
C ASP A 110 2.82 -15.12 -6.64
N THR A 111 3.30 -15.75 -7.70
CA THR A 111 2.47 -16.13 -8.85
C THR A 111 1.80 -17.48 -8.69
N SER A 112 1.98 -18.17 -7.56
CA SER A 112 1.44 -19.51 -7.36
C SER A 112 -0.09 -19.51 -7.27
N GLY A 113 -0.69 -18.36 -6.94
CA GLY A 113 -2.13 -18.23 -6.72
C GLY A 113 -2.63 -19.01 -5.51
N LEU A 114 -1.73 -19.53 -4.66
CA LEU A 114 -2.06 -20.46 -3.58
C LEU A 114 -2.61 -19.76 -2.33
N PHE A 115 -2.63 -18.43 -2.29
CA PHE A 115 -3.20 -17.71 -1.16
C PHE A 115 -4.71 -17.60 -1.27
N GLU A 116 -5.39 -18.68 -0.90
CA GLU A 116 -6.84 -18.69 -0.73
C GLU A 116 -7.21 -18.37 0.71
N TYR A 117 -8.25 -17.55 0.88
CA TYR A 117 -8.85 -17.36 2.20
C TYR A 117 -9.49 -18.67 2.64
N ASP A 118 -9.11 -19.15 3.82
CA ASP A 118 -9.70 -20.33 4.47
C ASP A 118 -11.21 -20.17 4.72
N ASN A 119 -11.74 -18.93 4.67
CA ASN A 119 -13.13 -18.61 4.95
C ASN A 119 -13.62 -17.39 4.14
N PRO A 120 -14.78 -17.47 3.46
CA PRO A 120 -15.35 -16.34 2.69
C PRO A 120 -15.71 -15.12 3.56
N PHE A 121 -15.92 -15.28 4.86
CA PHE A 121 -16.08 -14.15 5.78
C PHE A 121 -14.78 -13.39 5.99
N ILE A 122 -13.64 -14.09 6.05
CA ILE A 122 -12.32 -13.45 6.14
C ILE A 122 -12.06 -12.65 4.88
N GLU A 123 -12.35 -13.19 3.69
CA GLU A 123 -12.27 -12.45 2.43
C GLU A 123 -13.13 -11.17 2.46
N ARG A 124 -14.39 -11.27 2.94
CA ARG A 124 -15.28 -10.12 3.05
C ARG A 124 -14.74 -9.05 3.99
N LEU A 125 -14.24 -9.44 5.17
CA LEU A 125 -13.66 -8.51 6.14
C LEU A 125 -12.34 -7.92 5.65
N ALA A 126 -11.51 -8.67 4.93
CA ALA A 126 -10.31 -8.17 4.29
C ALA A 126 -10.64 -7.11 3.22
N ARG A 127 -11.67 -7.34 2.40
CA ARG A 127 -12.17 -6.31 1.45
C ARG A 127 -12.67 -5.06 2.15
N LEU A 128 -13.40 -5.20 3.25
CA LEU A 128 -13.83 -4.05 4.06
C LEU A 128 -12.62 -3.33 4.67
N ALA A 129 -11.65 -4.06 5.21
CA ALA A 129 -10.41 -3.46 5.72
C ALA A 129 -9.68 -2.64 4.65
N ARG A 130 -9.68 -3.06 3.38
CA ARG A 130 -9.11 -2.27 2.28
C ARG A 130 -9.80 -0.92 2.10
N THR A 131 -11.12 -0.82 2.27
CA THR A 131 -11.82 0.47 2.15
C THR A 131 -11.55 1.40 3.33
N HIS A 132 -11.20 0.84 4.50
CA HIS A 132 -10.79 1.58 5.70
C HIS A 132 -9.29 1.91 5.71
N THR A 133 -8.51 1.32 4.81
CA THR A 133 -7.07 1.58 4.74
C THR A 133 -6.83 2.97 4.14
N PRO A 134 -6.04 3.82 4.80
CA PRO A 134 -5.66 5.11 4.23
C PRO A 134 -4.91 4.95 2.91
N LEU A 135 -5.14 5.87 1.98
CA LEU A 135 -4.37 5.98 0.74
C LEU A 135 -2.89 6.24 1.07
N PRO A 136 -1.97 5.65 0.28
CA PRO A 136 -0.56 5.96 0.38
C PRO A 136 -0.29 7.46 0.33
N MET A 137 0.78 7.90 1.01
CA MET A 137 1.32 9.28 1.01
C MET A 137 0.42 10.36 1.62
N THR A 138 -0.84 10.07 1.89
CA THR A 138 -1.82 11.11 2.27
C THR A 138 -2.43 10.90 3.64
N GLY A 139 -2.43 9.65 4.12
CA GLY A 139 -3.09 9.27 5.37
C GLY A 139 -4.62 9.44 5.34
N LYS A 140 -5.21 9.75 4.18
CA LYS A 140 -6.65 9.95 4.01
C LYS A 140 -7.35 8.65 3.64
N PRO A 141 -8.61 8.42 4.03
CA PRO A 141 -9.35 7.20 3.66
C PRO A 141 -9.57 7.10 2.14
N ALA A 142 -9.63 5.87 1.63
CA ALA A 142 -9.76 5.57 0.19
C ALA A 142 -10.99 6.19 -0.50
N GLY A 143 -12.08 6.45 0.24
CA GLY A 143 -13.32 7.00 -0.33
C GLY A 143 -13.28 8.49 -0.72
N ALA A 144 -12.18 9.20 -0.47
CA ALA A 144 -12.11 10.65 -0.63
C ALA A 144 -11.79 11.13 -2.06
N HIS A 145 -11.45 10.24 -3.00
CA HIS A 145 -10.87 10.65 -4.29
C HIS A 145 -11.47 9.93 -5.50
N PRO A 146 -12.23 10.62 -6.37
CA PRO A 146 -12.64 10.10 -7.67
C PRO A 146 -11.48 10.22 -8.67
N GLY A 147 -10.98 9.09 -9.19
CA GLY A 147 -10.02 9.06 -10.31
C GLY A 147 -8.70 8.34 -10.02
N CYS A 148 -7.69 8.62 -10.86
CA CYS A 148 -6.35 8.03 -10.73
C CYS A 148 -5.61 8.69 -9.54
N ILE A 149 -5.28 7.88 -8.52
CA ILE A 149 -4.61 8.36 -7.30
C ILE A 149 -3.26 9.02 -7.62
N ALA A 150 -2.46 8.44 -8.51
CA ALA A 150 -1.19 9.01 -8.94
C ALA A 150 -1.34 10.43 -9.51
N ALA A 151 -2.30 10.66 -10.41
CA ALA A 151 -2.53 11.97 -11.00
C ALA A 151 -2.91 13.01 -9.93
N TRP A 152 -3.78 12.65 -9.01
CA TRP A 152 -4.16 13.52 -7.91
C TRP A 152 -2.98 13.85 -6.97
N LEU A 153 -2.08 12.89 -6.72
CA LEU A 153 -0.89 13.13 -5.90
C LEU A 153 0.08 14.11 -6.57
N ILE A 154 0.19 14.09 -7.90
CA ILE A 154 0.95 15.08 -8.67
C ILE A 154 0.36 16.46 -8.46
N ASP A 155 -0.95 16.63 -8.64
CA ASP A 155 -1.64 17.92 -8.44
C ASP A 155 -1.48 18.45 -7.00
N ALA A 156 -1.35 17.54 -6.02
CA ALA A 156 -1.14 17.87 -4.62
C ALA A 156 0.34 18.06 -4.23
N HIS A 157 1.29 17.94 -5.17
CA HIS A 157 2.74 17.92 -4.90
C HIS A 157 3.18 16.86 -3.88
N LEU A 158 2.45 15.75 -3.81
CA LEU A 158 2.75 14.58 -2.98
C LEU A 158 3.35 13.43 -3.79
N ASP A 159 3.61 13.63 -5.08
CA ASP A 159 4.29 12.65 -5.92
C ASP A 159 5.74 12.38 -5.48
N TYR A 160 6.34 11.30 -5.97
CA TYR A 160 7.66 10.87 -5.52
C TYR A 160 8.77 11.88 -5.83
N ARG A 161 8.74 12.54 -6.99
CA ARG A 161 9.74 13.54 -7.34
C ARG A 161 9.65 14.75 -6.42
N SER A 162 8.45 15.28 -6.18
CA SER A 162 8.23 16.42 -5.27
C SER A 162 8.68 16.09 -3.83
N ARG A 163 8.35 14.90 -3.34
CA ARG A 163 8.76 14.43 -2.00
C ARG A 163 10.27 14.22 -1.91
N ALA A 164 10.89 13.64 -2.92
CA ALA A 164 12.32 13.40 -2.94
C ALA A 164 13.12 14.72 -2.98
N LEU A 165 12.68 15.70 -3.77
CA LEU A 165 13.26 17.04 -3.76
C LEU A 165 13.13 17.70 -2.38
N SER A 166 11.95 17.62 -1.76
CA SER A 166 11.72 18.18 -0.43
C SER A 166 12.64 17.57 0.63
N ALA A 167 12.83 16.24 0.61
CA ALA A 167 13.71 15.55 1.53
C ALA A 167 15.19 15.95 1.35
N LEU A 168 15.67 16.08 0.11
CA LEU A 168 17.04 16.52 -0.18
C LEU A 168 17.29 17.96 0.27
N THR A 169 16.33 18.86 0.05
CA THR A 169 16.43 20.25 0.51
C THR A 169 16.48 20.34 2.04
N GLN A 170 15.61 19.62 2.74
CA GLN A 170 15.63 19.56 4.21
C GLN A 170 16.95 19.01 4.76
N HIS A 171 17.53 18.01 4.09
CA HIS A 171 18.82 17.45 4.50
C HIS A 171 19.95 18.48 4.37
N ARG A 172 19.94 19.31 3.31
CA ARG A 172 20.93 20.39 3.11
C ARG A 172 20.78 21.49 4.15
N GLU A 173 19.55 21.90 4.46
CA GLU A 173 19.27 22.93 5.46
C GLU A 173 19.61 22.48 6.89
N GLY A 174 19.47 21.19 7.21
CA GLY A 174 19.84 20.64 8.51
C GLY A 174 21.34 20.40 8.72
N GLN A 175 22.16 20.53 7.67
CA GLN A 175 23.63 20.38 7.73
C GLN A 175 24.40 21.70 7.63
N ALA A 176 23.71 22.81 7.39
CA ALA A 176 24.26 24.17 7.35
C ALA A 176 24.18 24.85 8.73
#